data_AF-A0A7K1GCB9-F1
#
_entry.id   AF-A0A7K1GCB9-F1
#
_cell.length_a   1.000
_cell.length_b   1.000
_cell.length_c   1.000
_cell.angle_alpha   90.00
_cell.angle_beta   90.00
_cell.angle_gamma   90.00
#
_symmetry.space_group_name_H-M   'P 1'
#
loop_
_entity.id
_entity.type
_entity.pdbx_description
1 polymer ?
#
loop_
_entity_poly.entity_id
_entity_poly.type
_entity_poly.pdbx_seq_one_letter_code
_entity_poly.pdbx_strand_id
1 'polypeptide(L)'
;MKQLLALLFFIPVLSFSQDSLEQELDSISTTEEAKTFAKTHKKANKSKLYTFNKEKHKTRLADDLFKLSKGAKKVVKSEDKTTYYKIIDKENVLHYRASYIYFDGNKMSLEDINKKRAKIMAQYKQGYRFDALAKLHSMDISANRGGDLGWFPEGKMHPEFEEAIKNHNTNDIFTLDIEEGKWYYIVLKTYDAKPIEEITVLKYTEATD
;
A
#
# COMPACT_ATOMS: atom_id res chain seq x y z
N MET A 1 -43.48 -3.40 62.01
CA MET A 1 -42.38 -3.39 61.04
C MET A 1 -42.90 -3.87 59.69
N LYS A 2 -43.20 -2.95 58.77
CA LYS A 2 -43.58 -3.29 57.38
C LYS A 2 -42.33 -3.08 56.52
N GLN A 3 -41.78 -4.16 55.97
CA GLN A 3 -40.63 -4.08 55.08
C GLN A 3 -41.08 -3.56 53.72
N LEU A 4 -40.46 -2.47 53.28
CA LEU A 4 -40.65 -1.86 51.97
C LEU A 4 -39.81 -2.65 50.96
N LEU A 5 -40.45 -3.35 50.03
CA LEU A 5 -39.79 -4.06 48.94
C LEU A 5 -39.47 -3.02 47.85
N ALA A 6 -38.20 -2.63 47.73
CA ALA A 6 -37.74 -1.75 46.67
C ALA A 6 -37.58 -2.55 45.37
N LEU A 7 -38.47 -2.32 44.40
CA LEU A 7 -38.35 -2.84 43.05
C LEU A 7 -37.27 -2.01 42.31
N LEU A 8 -36.09 -2.60 42.10
CA LEU A 8 -35.05 -2.02 41.24
C LEU A 8 -35.45 -2.24 39.77
N PHE A 9 -35.95 -1.18 39.14
CA PHE A 9 -36.06 -1.11 37.68
C PHE A 9 -34.65 -1.07 37.08
N PHE A 10 -34.26 -2.15 36.40
CA PHE A 10 -33.10 -2.16 35.51
C PHE A 10 -33.40 -1.24 34.33
N ILE A 11 -32.82 -0.04 34.33
CA ILE A 11 -32.82 0.85 33.16
C ILE A 11 -31.79 0.27 32.18
N PRO A 12 -32.14 -0.07 30.94
CA PRO A 12 -31.16 -0.44 29.95
C PRO A 12 -30.32 0.80 29.65
N VAL A 13 -29.01 0.73 29.92
CA VAL A 13 -28.07 1.77 29.52
C VAL A 13 -28.05 1.77 27.99
N LEU A 14 -28.78 2.73 27.40
CA LEU A 14 -28.81 2.93 25.96
C LEU A 14 -27.40 3.29 25.46
N SER A 15 -26.99 2.66 24.37
CA SER A 15 -25.70 2.71 23.69
C SER A 15 -25.36 4.08 23.06
N PHE A 16 -25.49 5.18 23.81
CA PHE A 16 -25.24 6.55 23.32
C PHE A 16 -23.80 6.76 22.79
N SER A 17 -22.83 6.01 23.30
CA SER A 17 -21.44 6.08 22.84
C SER A 17 -21.28 5.56 21.40
N GLN A 18 -21.99 4.49 21.04
CA GLN A 18 -21.84 3.86 19.72
C GLN A 18 -22.45 4.72 18.61
N ASP A 19 -23.63 5.30 18.85
CA ASP A 19 -24.27 6.23 17.91
C ASP A 19 -23.39 7.46 17.64
N SER A 20 -22.68 7.96 18.66
CA SER A 20 -21.79 9.12 18.52
C SER A 20 -20.56 8.82 17.64
N LEU A 21 -19.97 7.64 17.78
CA LEU A 21 -18.84 7.21 16.96
C LEU A 21 -19.26 6.98 15.51
N GLU A 22 -20.40 6.32 15.28
CA GLU A 22 -20.86 6.07 13.92
C GLU A 22 -21.15 7.37 13.16
N GLN A 23 -21.72 8.37 13.83
CA GLN A 23 -21.92 9.72 13.30
C GLN A 23 -20.59 10.43 13.00
N GLU A 24 -19.62 10.35 13.91
CA GLU A 24 -18.28 10.91 13.67
C GLU A 24 -17.64 10.26 12.43
N LEU A 25 -17.65 8.92 12.36
CA LEU A 25 -17.15 8.20 11.19
C LEU A 25 -17.90 8.58 9.91
N ASP A 26 -19.20 8.85 9.96
CA ASP A 26 -19.96 9.29 8.80
C ASP A 26 -19.62 10.70 8.32
N SER A 27 -19.28 11.59 9.24
CA SER A 27 -18.85 12.95 8.91
C SER A 27 -17.52 12.99 8.15
N ILE A 28 -16.67 11.97 8.30
CA ILE A 28 -15.37 11.90 7.62
C ILE A 28 -15.59 11.63 6.12
N SER A 29 -15.32 12.63 5.30
CA SER A 29 -15.55 12.61 3.86
C SER A 29 -14.28 12.78 3.04
N THR A 30 -13.22 13.33 3.65
CA THR A 30 -11.95 13.61 2.97
C THR A 30 -10.79 12.78 3.51
N THR A 31 -9.76 12.61 2.67
CA THR A 31 -8.52 11.93 3.05
C THR A 31 -7.80 12.66 4.19
N GLU A 32 -7.86 14.00 4.26
CA GLU A 32 -7.24 14.78 5.33
C GLU A 32 -7.97 14.67 6.67
N GLU A 33 -9.30 14.67 6.66
CA GLU A 33 -10.11 14.37 7.85
C GLU A 33 -9.80 12.95 8.36
N ALA A 34 -9.77 11.98 7.44
CA ALA A 34 -9.47 10.59 7.79
C ALA A 34 -8.06 10.44 8.38
N LYS A 35 -7.04 11.10 7.80
CA LYS A 35 -5.68 11.14 8.35
C LYS A 35 -5.64 11.71 9.75
N THR A 36 -6.35 12.83 9.97
CA THR A 36 -6.45 13.50 11.27
C THR A 36 -7.09 12.58 12.29
N PHE A 37 -8.26 12.02 11.98
CA PHE A 37 -8.97 11.07 12.83
C PHE A 37 -8.11 9.84 13.15
N ALA A 38 -7.44 9.26 12.16
CA ALA A 38 -6.58 8.09 12.35
C ALA A 38 -5.38 8.40 13.25
N LYS A 39 -4.81 9.59 13.16
CA LYS A 39 -3.71 10.04 14.02
C LYS A 39 -4.19 10.17 15.47
N THR A 40 -5.34 10.79 15.70
CA THR A 40 -5.94 10.97 17.04
C THR A 40 -6.23 9.63 17.71
N HIS A 41 -6.78 8.67 16.95
CA HIS A 41 -7.23 7.37 17.48
C HIS A 41 -6.24 6.21 17.27
N LYS A 42 -4.98 6.51 16.92
CA LYS A 42 -3.98 5.51 16.53
C LYS A 42 -3.67 4.48 17.63
N LYS A 43 -3.46 4.95 18.86
CA LYS A 43 -2.97 4.10 19.97
C LYS A 43 -4.09 3.29 20.61
N ALA A 44 -5.15 3.98 21.06
CA ALA A 44 -6.26 3.34 21.76
C ALA A 44 -7.07 2.42 20.84
N ASN A 45 -7.37 2.87 19.62
CA ASN A 45 -8.32 2.21 18.73
C ASN A 45 -7.66 1.56 17.51
N LYS A 46 -6.33 1.48 17.49
CA LYS A 46 -5.54 0.94 16.37
C LYS A 46 -5.93 1.58 15.02
N SER A 47 -6.36 2.85 15.06
CA SER A 47 -6.89 3.55 13.90
C SER A 47 -5.80 3.84 12.88
N LYS A 48 -6.08 3.58 11.61
CA LYS A 48 -5.09 3.72 10.51
C LYS A 48 -5.76 3.78 9.14
N LEU A 49 -5.19 4.56 8.23
CA LEU A 49 -5.50 4.51 6.81
C LEU A 49 -4.70 3.41 6.12
N TYR A 50 -5.39 2.66 5.27
CA TYR A 50 -4.82 1.64 4.41
C TYR A 50 -5.21 1.92 2.97
N THR A 51 -4.25 1.77 2.06
CA THR A 51 -4.54 1.71 0.63
C THR A 51 -4.60 0.24 0.23
N PHE A 52 -5.76 -0.20 -0.23
CA PHE A 52 -5.91 -1.52 -0.83
C PHE A 52 -5.87 -1.37 -2.34
N ASN A 53 -4.92 -2.05 -2.95
CA ASN A 53 -4.83 -2.25 -4.39
C ASN A 53 -5.43 -3.61 -4.78
N LYS A 54 -6.32 -3.64 -5.79
CA LYS A 54 -7.06 -4.84 -6.21
C LYS A 54 -6.20 -5.95 -6.76
N GLU A 55 -5.03 -5.66 -7.34
CA GLU A 55 -4.09 -6.69 -7.80
C GLU A 55 -3.35 -7.36 -6.65
N LYS A 56 -3.07 -6.62 -5.57
CA LYS A 56 -2.29 -7.12 -4.45
C LYS A 56 -3.12 -7.78 -3.35
N HIS A 57 -4.29 -7.24 -3.04
CA HIS A 57 -5.08 -7.66 -1.89
C HIS A 57 -6.22 -8.58 -2.32
N LYS A 58 -6.00 -9.90 -2.20
CA LYS A 58 -6.94 -10.96 -2.63
C LYS A 58 -7.60 -11.68 -1.44
N THR A 59 -7.83 -10.96 -0.34
CA THR A 59 -8.48 -11.53 0.84
C THR A 59 -9.99 -11.31 0.76
N ARG A 60 -10.78 -12.18 1.41
CA ARG A 60 -12.24 -12.01 1.50
C ARG A 60 -12.65 -10.63 2.01
N LEU A 61 -11.90 -10.09 2.99
CA LEU A 61 -12.14 -8.74 3.48
C LEU A 61 -11.89 -7.70 2.38
N ALA A 62 -10.78 -7.78 1.66
CA ALA A 62 -10.50 -6.86 0.57
C ALA A 62 -11.59 -6.92 -0.50
N ASP A 63 -12.01 -8.13 -0.92
CA ASP A 63 -13.08 -8.31 -1.89
C ASP A 63 -14.39 -7.68 -1.43
N ASP A 64 -14.74 -7.81 -0.15
CA ASP A 64 -15.92 -7.16 0.43
C ASP A 64 -15.78 -5.63 0.43
N LEU A 65 -14.60 -5.10 0.73
CA LEU A 65 -14.36 -3.66 0.75
C LEU A 65 -14.38 -3.06 -0.67
N PHE A 66 -13.86 -3.76 -1.69
CA PHE A 66 -13.93 -3.30 -3.08
C PHE A 66 -15.36 -3.24 -3.63
N LYS A 67 -16.31 -4.01 -3.08
CA LYS A 67 -17.73 -3.91 -3.47
C LYS A 67 -18.42 -2.65 -2.94
N LEU A 68 -17.84 -2.01 -1.92
CA LEU A 68 -18.41 -0.81 -1.33
C LEU A 68 -18.13 0.45 -2.17
N SER A 69 -19.05 1.41 -2.11
CA SER A 69 -18.86 2.75 -2.65
C SER A 69 -18.08 3.63 -1.69
N LYS A 70 -17.53 4.74 -2.19
CA LYS A 70 -17.00 5.82 -1.35
C LYS A 70 -18.03 6.26 -0.32
N GLY A 71 -17.59 6.51 0.91
CA GLY A 71 -18.43 6.87 2.07
C GLY A 71 -19.00 5.68 2.83
N ALA A 72 -19.19 4.52 2.18
CA ALA A 72 -19.77 3.34 2.82
C ALA A 72 -18.81 2.70 3.84
N LYS A 73 -19.38 1.91 4.75
CA LYS A 73 -18.67 1.28 5.87
C LYS A 73 -18.94 -0.23 5.91
N LYS A 74 -17.93 -1.02 6.26
CA LYS A 74 -18.09 -2.42 6.69
C LYS A 74 -17.78 -2.52 8.17
N VAL A 75 -18.65 -3.17 8.93
CA VAL A 75 -18.43 -3.49 10.34
C VAL A 75 -18.12 -4.97 10.49
N VAL A 76 -17.05 -5.29 11.20
CA VAL A 76 -16.64 -6.67 11.52
C VAL A 76 -16.60 -6.79 13.03
N LYS A 77 -17.53 -7.57 13.59
CA LYS A 77 -17.58 -7.89 15.01
C LYS A 77 -16.85 -9.21 15.27
N SER A 78 -16.07 -9.25 16.34
CA SER A 78 -15.49 -10.44 16.97
C SER A 78 -15.96 -10.48 18.43
N GLU A 79 -15.62 -11.54 19.16
CA GLU A 79 -16.02 -11.68 20.57
C GLU A 79 -15.60 -10.49 21.44
N ASP A 80 -14.42 -9.94 21.21
CA ASP A 80 -13.77 -8.92 22.05
C ASP A 80 -13.67 -7.53 21.40
N LYS A 81 -14.05 -7.41 20.12
CA LYS A 81 -13.84 -6.16 19.36
C LYS A 81 -14.84 -5.94 18.24
N THR A 82 -15.11 -4.67 17.99
CA THR A 82 -15.76 -4.19 16.78
C THR A 82 -14.76 -3.42 15.93
N THR A 83 -14.65 -3.76 14.64
CA THR A 83 -13.80 -3.03 13.69
C THR A 83 -14.63 -2.45 12.56
N TYR A 84 -14.49 -1.14 12.36
CA TYR A 84 -15.10 -0.38 11.29
C TYR A 84 -14.07 -0.15 10.18
N TYR A 85 -14.50 -0.33 8.95
CA TYR A 85 -13.75 -0.05 7.73
C TYR A 85 -14.56 0.90 6.86
N LYS A 86 -14.21 2.19 6.85
CA LYS A 86 -14.85 3.19 6.01
C LYS A 86 -14.06 3.39 4.72
N ILE A 87 -14.75 3.37 3.59
CA ILE A 87 -14.17 3.73 2.30
C ILE A 87 -14.08 5.24 2.21
N ILE A 88 -12.88 5.78 2.34
CA ILE A 88 -12.60 7.21 2.25
C ILE A 88 -12.47 7.62 0.78
N ASP A 89 -11.84 6.76 -0.02
CA ASP A 89 -11.69 7.02 -1.44
C ASP A 89 -11.69 5.74 -2.26
N LYS A 90 -12.05 5.89 -3.53
CA LYS A 90 -12.12 4.79 -4.48
C LYS A 90 -11.89 5.31 -5.89
N GLU A 91 -10.82 4.85 -6.53
CA GLU A 91 -10.38 5.35 -7.83
C GLU A 91 -9.63 4.28 -8.63
N ASN A 92 -9.44 4.53 -9.92
CA ASN A 92 -8.56 3.73 -10.77
C ASN A 92 -7.25 4.50 -10.96
N VAL A 93 -6.15 3.97 -10.45
CA VAL A 93 -4.84 4.61 -10.52
C VAL A 93 -3.98 3.88 -11.54
N LEU A 94 -3.32 4.62 -12.42
CA LEU A 94 -2.38 4.03 -13.37
C LEU A 94 -1.20 3.42 -12.61
N HIS A 95 -0.89 2.17 -12.90
CA HIS A 95 0.19 1.43 -12.29
C HIS A 95 1.19 0.93 -13.32
N TYR A 96 2.45 0.88 -12.90
CA TYR A 96 3.55 0.29 -13.64
C TYR A 96 4.03 -0.97 -12.92
N ARG A 97 4.71 -1.85 -13.66
CA ARG A 97 5.47 -2.95 -13.07
C ARG A 97 6.76 -3.17 -13.84
N ALA A 98 7.84 -3.21 -13.08
CA ALA A 98 9.19 -3.38 -13.59
C ALA A 98 10.03 -4.15 -12.58
N SER A 99 11.09 -4.75 -13.08
CA SER A 99 12.16 -5.30 -12.26
C SER A 99 13.41 -4.46 -12.41
N TYR A 100 14.23 -4.37 -11.37
CA TYR A 100 15.48 -3.62 -11.46
C TYR A 100 16.65 -4.25 -10.69
N ILE A 101 17.84 -3.83 -11.10
CA ILE A 101 19.12 -4.06 -10.42
C ILE A 101 19.67 -2.69 -10.08
N TYR A 102 19.89 -2.43 -8.79
CA TYR A 102 20.33 -1.13 -8.31
C TYR A 102 21.76 -1.16 -7.77
N PHE A 103 22.47 -0.07 -8.03
CA PHE A 103 23.78 0.22 -7.46
C PHE A 103 23.77 1.62 -6.83
N ASP A 104 24.32 1.69 -5.62
CA ASP A 104 24.48 2.93 -4.84
C ASP A 104 25.86 3.53 -5.13
N GLY A 105 25.88 4.68 -5.81
CA GLY A 105 27.12 5.39 -6.15
C GLY A 105 27.87 5.97 -4.97
N ASN A 106 27.30 5.98 -3.76
CA ASN A 106 28.03 6.31 -2.54
C ASN A 106 28.85 5.13 -2.02
N LYS A 107 28.59 3.91 -2.51
CA LYS A 107 29.29 2.68 -2.11
C LYS A 107 30.20 2.11 -3.19
N MET A 108 30.05 2.55 -4.44
CA MET A 108 30.80 2.04 -5.58
C MET A 108 31.02 3.16 -6.60
N SER A 109 32.21 3.20 -7.21
CA SER A 109 32.51 4.18 -8.26
C SER A 109 31.61 3.98 -9.48
N LEU A 110 31.27 5.06 -10.18
CA LEU A 110 30.48 4.99 -11.41
C LEU A 110 31.18 4.12 -12.48
N GLU A 111 32.51 4.15 -12.53
CA GLU A 111 33.29 3.31 -13.44
C GLU A 111 33.06 1.81 -13.15
N ASP A 112 33.13 1.39 -11.89
CA ASP A 112 32.90 0.00 -11.50
C ASP A 112 31.45 -0.42 -11.68
N ILE A 113 30.50 0.48 -11.40
CA ILE A 113 29.07 0.26 -11.65
C ILE A 113 28.84 0.02 -13.15
N ASN A 114 29.42 0.83 -14.02
CA ASN A 114 29.24 0.69 -15.46
C ASN A 114 29.90 -0.59 -16.00
N LYS A 115 31.07 -0.98 -15.49
CA LYS A 115 31.68 -2.29 -15.78
C LYS A 115 30.76 -3.45 -15.37
N LYS A 116 30.18 -3.39 -14.17
CA LYS A 116 29.23 -4.41 -13.70
C LYS A 116 27.97 -4.45 -14.56
N ARG A 117 27.39 -3.30 -14.88
CA ARG A 117 26.19 -3.23 -15.71
C ARG A 117 26.42 -3.82 -17.10
N ALA A 118 27.54 -3.49 -17.74
CA ALA A 118 27.90 -4.05 -19.03
C ALA A 118 27.98 -5.58 -18.99
N LYS A 119 28.61 -6.14 -17.94
CA LYS A 119 28.66 -7.59 -17.72
C LYS A 119 27.28 -8.21 -17.53
N ILE A 120 26.43 -7.59 -16.72
CA ILE A 120 25.07 -8.09 -16.44
C ILE A 120 24.20 -8.04 -17.70
N MET A 121 24.27 -6.95 -18.47
CA MET A 121 23.57 -6.82 -19.75
C MET A 121 24.03 -7.88 -20.76
N ALA A 122 25.33 -8.18 -20.80
CA ALA A 122 25.86 -9.27 -21.64
C ALA A 122 25.34 -10.65 -21.19
N GLN A 123 25.30 -10.92 -19.89
CA GLN A 123 24.72 -12.16 -19.36
C GLN A 123 23.23 -12.25 -19.68
N TYR A 124 22.46 -11.18 -19.51
CA TYR A 124 21.04 -11.18 -19.87
C TYR A 124 20.84 -11.50 -21.35
N LYS A 125 21.64 -10.90 -22.25
CA LYS A 125 21.63 -11.20 -23.69
C LYS A 125 22.01 -12.66 -24.03
N GLN A 126 22.78 -13.32 -23.18
CA GLN A 126 23.11 -14.74 -23.30
C GLN A 126 21.99 -15.67 -22.78
N GLY A 127 20.86 -15.12 -22.32
CA GLY A 127 19.70 -15.87 -21.84
C GLY A 127 19.66 -16.11 -20.33
N TYR A 128 20.58 -15.51 -19.55
CA TYR A 128 20.47 -15.55 -18.09
C TYR A 128 19.23 -14.78 -17.64
N ARG A 129 18.46 -15.37 -16.73
CA ARG A 129 17.22 -14.76 -16.23
C ARG A 129 17.51 -13.49 -15.43
N PHE A 130 16.73 -12.44 -15.67
CA PHE A 130 16.86 -11.15 -14.97
C PHE A 130 16.73 -11.29 -13.45
N ASP A 131 15.80 -12.12 -12.98
CA ASP A 131 15.55 -12.32 -11.55
C ASP A 131 16.75 -12.95 -10.82
N ALA A 132 17.48 -13.85 -11.48
CA ALA A 132 18.72 -14.42 -10.96
C ALA A 132 19.84 -13.37 -10.92
N LEU A 133 19.98 -12.58 -11.98
CA LEU A 133 20.97 -11.48 -12.03
C LEU A 133 20.69 -10.43 -10.96
N ALA A 134 19.43 -10.08 -10.73
CA ALA A 134 19.01 -9.13 -9.71
C ALA A 134 19.28 -9.64 -8.29
N LYS A 135 18.96 -10.91 -8.00
CA LYS A 135 19.31 -11.56 -6.72
C LYS A 135 20.80 -11.51 -6.42
N LEU A 136 21.63 -11.67 -7.45
CA LEU A 136 23.08 -11.74 -7.29
C LEU A 136 23.75 -10.37 -7.17
N HIS A 137 23.21 -9.36 -7.86
CA HIS A 137 23.94 -8.10 -8.08
C HIS A 137 23.29 -6.85 -7.50
N SER A 138 21.97 -6.85 -7.28
CA SER A 138 21.27 -5.65 -6.83
C SER A 138 21.61 -5.32 -5.38
N MET A 139 21.87 -4.05 -5.09
CA MET A 139 22.10 -3.53 -3.74
C MET A 139 20.82 -3.13 -3.02
N ASP A 140 19.66 -3.25 -3.66
CA ASP A 140 18.35 -2.97 -3.07
C ASP A 140 17.68 -4.22 -2.51
N ILE A 141 16.78 -4.04 -1.53
CA ILE A 141 15.99 -5.12 -0.91
C ILE A 141 15.11 -5.89 -1.90
N SER A 142 14.72 -5.28 -3.03
CA SER A 142 14.03 -5.96 -4.14
C SER A 142 14.83 -7.14 -4.71
N ALA A 143 16.15 -7.21 -4.50
CA ALA A 143 16.98 -8.37 -4.84
C ALA A 143 16.38 -9.67 -4.33
N ASN A 144 15.82 -9.69 -3.11
CA ASN A 144 15.18 -10.86 -2.51
C ASN A 144 13.99 -11.40 -3.32
N ARG A 145 13.37 -10.55 -4.14
CA ARG A 145 12.28 -10.89 -5.07
C ARG A 145 12.72 -10.89 -6.53
N GLY A 146 14.02 -11.03 -6.80
CA GLY A 146 14.53 -11.00 -8.17
C GLY A 146 14.41 -9.64 -8.84
N GLY A 147 14.46 -8.56 -8.07
CA GLY A 147 14.34 -7.19 -8.55
C GLY A 147 12.91 -6.74 -8.83
N ASP A 148 11.89 -7.60 -8.70
CA ASP A 148 10.49 -7.24 -8.97
C ASP A 148 9.96 -6.23 -7.93
N LEU A 149 9.52 -5.08 -8.44
CA LEU A 149 8.88 -4.02 -7.67
C LEU A 149 7.42 -4.37 -7.30
N GLY A 150 6.81 -5.32 -8.01
CA GLY A 150 5.35 -5.47 -8.03
C GLY A 150 4.69 -4.32 -8.79
N TRP A 151 3.36 -4.29 -8.77
CA TRP A 151 2.61 -3.14 -9.25
C TRP A 151 2.81 -1.95 -8.31
N PHE A 152 3.26 -0.82 -8.84
CA PHE A 152 3.39 0.44 -8.12
C PHE A 152 2.61 1.56 -8.84
N PRO A 153 1.93 2.45 -8.09
CA PRO A 153 1.16 3.53 -8.69
C PRO A 153 2.08 4.59 -9.30
N GLU A 154 1.55 5.31 -10.27
CA GLU A 154 2.15 6.56 -10.77
C GLU A 154 2.39 7.56 -9.62
N GLY A 155 3.48 8.32 -9.71
CA GLY A 155 3.92 9.27 -8.69
C GLY A 155 4.57 8.62 -7.46
N LYS A 156 4.81 7.30 -7.48
CA LYS A 156 5.42 6.59 -6.35
C LYS A 156 6.94 6.54 -6.42
N MET A 157 7.49 6.52 -7.63
CA MET A 157 8.93 6.43 -7.88
C MET A 157 9.49 7.81 -8.21
N HIS A 158 10.82 7.92 -8.31
CA HIS A 158 11.46 9.15 -8.74
C HIS A 158 10.96 9.57 -10.14
N PRO A 159 10.71 10.86 -10.43
CA PRO A 159 10.17 11.29 -11.73
C PRO A 159 10.95 10.76 -12.94
N GLU A 160 12.28 10.83 -12.90
CA GLU A 160 13.15 10.28 -13.97
C GLU A 160 12.98 8.77 -14.16
N PHE A 161 12.73 8.02 -13.09
CA PHE A 161 12.47 6.59 -13.17
C PHE A 161 11.15 6.30 -13.86
N GLU A 162 10.09 7.04 -13.50
CA GLU A 162 8.79 6.88 -14.12
C GLU A 162 8.79 7.29 -15.58
N GLU A 163 9.46 8.40 -15.92
CA GLU A 163 9.63 8.84 -17.29
C GLU A 163 10.36 7.80 -18.13
N ALA A 164 11.45 7.21 -17.61
CA ALA A 164 12.15 6.14 -18.30
C ALA A 164 11.23 4.92 -18.54
N ILE A 165 10.42 4.51 -17.56
CA ILE A 165 9.45 3.42 -17.73
C ILE A 165 8.38 3.73 -18.78
N LYS A 166 7.92 4.99 -18.86
CA LYS A 166 6.95 5.45 -19.85
C LYS A 166 7.52 5.41 -21.28
N ASN A 167 8.80 5.74 -21.42
CA ASN A 167 9.47 5.83 -22.73
C ASN A 167 9.94 4.48 -23.30
N HIS A 168 9.83 3.39 -22.54
CA HIS A 168 10.22 2.05 -22.98
C HIS A 168 9.00 1.14 -23.17
N ASN A 169 9.11 0.15 -24.05
CA ASN A 169 8.09 -0.86 -24.29
C ASN A 169 8.19 -2.01 -23.27
N THR A 170 7.13 -2.78 -23.16
CA THR A 170 7.16 -4.02 -22.36
C THR A 170 8.20 -4.99 -22.90
N ASN A 171 8.95 -5.59 -21.98
CA ASN A 171 10.15 -6.42 -22.17
C ASN A 171 11.43 -5.68 -22.55
N ASP A 172 11.41 -4.34 -22.66
CA ASP A 172 12.64 -3.58 -22.85
C ASP A 172 13.52 -3.64 -21.59
N ILE A 173 14.82 -3.77 -21.82
CA ILE A 173 15.86 -3.68 -20.81
C ILE A 173 16.76 -2.47 -21.10
N PHE A 174 16.95 -1.61 -20.10
CA PHE A 174 17.71 -0.36 -20.25
C PHE A 174 18.44 0.01 -18.96
N THR A 175 19.40 0.93 -19.06
CA THR A 175 20.06 1.53 -17.92
C THR A 175 19.47 2.91 -17.64
N LEU A 176 19.40 3.27 -16.37
CA LEU A 176 18.95 4.59 -15.94
C LEU A 176 19.87 5.10 -14.83
N ASP A 177 20.26 6.37 -14.94
CA ASP A 177 21.11 7.06 -13.99
C ASP A 177 20.32 8.25 -13.43
N ILE A 178 20.23 8.33 -12.11
CA ILE A 178 19.68 9.49 -11.40
C ILE A 178 20.84 10.10 -10.64
N GLU A 179 21.49 11.07 -11.28
CA GLU A 179 22.80 11.60 -10.86
C GLU A 179 22.72 12.29 -9.49
N GLU A 180 21.66 13.06 -9.23
CA GLU A 180 21.44 13.77 -7.96
C GLU A 180 21.47 12.79 -6.77
N GLY A 181 20.81 11.65 -6.91
CA GLY A 181 20.80 10.59 -5.90
C GLY A 181 22.02 9.66 -5.94
N LYS A 182 22.86 9.76 -7.00
CA LYS A 182 23.87 8.75 -7.36
C LYS A 182 23.27 7.34 -7.42
N TRP A 183 22.12 7.22 -8.05
CA TRP A 183 21.38 5.97 -8.17
C TRP A 183 21.47 5.42 -9.58
N TYR A 184 21.86 4.16 -9.67
CA TYR A 184 22.21 3.54 -10.93
C TYR A 184 21.46 2.22 -11.10
N TYR A 185 20.56 2.18 -12.08
CA TYR A 185 19.68 1.07 -12.38
C TYR A 185 20.04 0.32 -13.66
N ILE A 186 19.80 -0.99 -13.69
CA ILE A 186 19.34 -1.70 -14.89
C ILE A 186 17.87 -2.00 -14.65
N VAL A 187 17.01 -1.66 -15.60
CA VAL A 187 15.56 -1.82 -15.49
C VAL A 187 15.08 -2.75 -16.60
N LEU A 188 14.21 -3.69 -16.24
CA LEU A 188 13.42 -4.50 -17.17
C LEU A 188 11.96 -4.11 -16.98
N LYS A 189 11.33 -3.52 -17.99
CA LYS A 189 9.89 -3.25 -17.97
C LYS A 189 9.16 -4.56 -18.21
N THR A 190 8.43 -5.07 -17.22
CA THR A 190 7.87 -6.43 -17.26
C THR A 190 6.42 -6.47 -17.71
N TYR A 191 5.69 -5.35 -17.61
CA TYR A 191 4.30 -5.25 -18.04
C TYR A 191 3.98 -3.86 -18.59
N ASP A 192 2.93 -3.79 -19.41
CA ASP A 192 2.32 -2.52 -19.79
C ASP A 192 1.65 -1.87 -18.59
N ALA A 193 1.63 -0.54 -18.61
CA ALA A 193 0.92 0.20 -17.59
C ALA A 193 -0.58 -0.10 -17.67
N LYS A 194 -1.23 -0.24 -16.52
CA LYS A 194 -2.68 -0.46 -16.48
C LYS A 194 -3.33 0.27 -15.31
N PRO A 195 -4.58 0.72 -15.45
CA PRO A 195 -5.36 1.19 -14.32
C PRO A 195 -5.61 0.02 -13.35
N ILE A 196 -5.40 0.26 -12.06
CA ILE A 196 -5.78 -0.68 -11.00
C ILE A 196 -6.72 0.06 -10.04
N GLU A 197 -7.84 -0.59 -9.71
CA GLU A 197 -8.78 -0.10 -8.71
C GLU A 197 -8.10 -0.10 -7.33
N GLU A 198 -8.06 1.08 -6.72
CA GLU A 198 -7.58 1.31 -5.37
C GLU A 198 -8.69 1.86 -4.48
N ILE A 199 -8.66 1.48 -3.21
CA ILE A 199 -9.51 2.06 -2.17
C ILE A 199 -8.64 2.53 -1.01
N THR A 200 -8.93 3.73 -0.53
CA THR A 200 -8.40 4.25 0.73
C THR A 200 -9.41 3.93 1.83
N VAL A 201 -8.98 3.17 2.83
CA VAL A 201 -9.83 2.63 3.89
C VAL A 201 -9.36 3.15 5.24
N LEU A 202 -10.23 3.86 5.94
CA LEU A 202 -10.05 4.18 7.35
C LEU A 202 -10.50 2.97 8.17
N LYS A 203 -9.55 2.37 8.90
CA LYS A 203 -9.84 1.33 9.88
C LYS A 203 -9.89 1.95 11.28
N TYR A 204 -10.88 1.58 12.07
CA TYR A 204 -10.99 1.88 13.49
C TYR A 204 -11.45 0.63 14.26
N THR A 205 -10.86 0.35 15.43
CA THR A 205 -11.21 -0.81 16.26
C THR A 205 -11.48 -0.38 17.70
N GLU A 206 -12.60 -0.80 18.26
CA GLU A 206 -12.93 -0.66 19.69
C GLU A 206 -13.11 -2.03 20.34
N ALA A 207 -12.96 -2.08 21.66
CA ALA A 207 -13.36 -3.26 22.43
C ALA A 207 -14.88 -3.41 22.35
N THR A 208 -15.36 -4.64 22.30
CA THR A 208 -16.80 -4.90 22.44
C THR A 208 -17.16 -4.78 23.92
N ASP A 209 -18.22 -4.02 24.24
CA ASP A 209 -18.80 -3.92 25.58
C ASP A 209 -19.32 -5.27 26.10
#